data_AF-A0A6H2H5V4-F1
#
_entry.id   AF-A0A6H2H5V4-F1
#
_cell.length_a   1.000
_cell.length_b   1.000
_cell.length_c   1.000
_cell.angle_alpha   90.00
_cell.angle_beta   90.00
_cell.angle_gamma   90.00
#
_symmetry.space_group_name_H-M   'P 1'
#
loop_
_entity.id
_entity.type
_entity.pdbx_description
1 polymer ?
#
loop_
_entity_poly.entity_id
_entity_poly.type
_entity_poly.pdbx_seq_one_letter_code
_entity_poly.pdbx_strand_id
1 'polypeptide(L)'
;MINFFNKLSPAYREPLIFGVIGIANTLLHSVTVISLMEKALTTSIPANIIGFGLANTFSFFANSFFTYKRRPSLFLYWRFLLVSLLSLALTVFFAALAQAMGWHYLVGLALVMLLGPVLTFLLHKAYAFGQTP
;
A
#
# COMPACT_ATOMS: atom_id res chain seq x y z
N MET A 1 6.83 -21.37 -2.88
CA MET A 1 5.74 -20.55 -2.30
C MET A 1 4.57 -20.30 -3.25
N ILE A 2 4.77 -20.10 -4.56
CA ILE A 2 3.68 -19.76 -5.50
C ILE A 2 2.64 -20.90 -5.69
N ASN A 3 3.05 -22.18 -5.60
CA ASN A 3 2.15 -23.33 -5.78
C ASN A 3 1.14 -23.56 -4.65
N PHE A 4 1.37 -23.05 -3.44
CA PHE A 4 0.46 -23.26 -2.32
C PHE A 4 -0.82 -22.43 -2.46
N PHE A 5 -0.69 -21.19 -2.93
CA PHE A 5 -1.81 -20.27 -3.12
C PHE A 5 -2.73 -20.61 -4.30
N ASN A 6 -2.29 -21.45 -5.25
CA ASN A 6 -3.12 -21.89 -6.38
C ASN A 6 -4.21 -22.91 -5.98
N LYS A 7 -4.14 -23.49 -4.78
CA LYS A 7 -5.18 -24.39 -4.25
C LYS A 7 -6.30 -23.66 -3.48
N LEU A 8 -6.12 -22.38 -3.14
CA LEU A 8 -7.11 -21.59 -2.41
C LEU A 8 -8.13 -20.97 -3.37
N SER A 9 -9.40 -20.90 -2.95
CA SER A 9 -10.42 -20.21 -3.74
C SER A 9 -10.08 -18.70 -3.85
N PRO A 10 -10.47 -18.04 -4.97
CA PRO A 10 -10.03 -16.67 -5.27
C PRO A 10 -10.31 -15.67 -4.14
N ALA A 11 -11.41 -15.87 -3.40
CA ALA A 11 -11.82 -15.04 -2.27
C ALA A 11 -10.81 -14.97 -1.12
N TYR A 12 -10.03 -16.03 -0.86
CA TYR A 12 -9.01 -16.05 0.19
C TYR A 12 -7.60 -15.78 -0.36
N ARG A 13 -7.36 -16.11 -1.63
CA ARG A 13 -6.08 -15.89 -2.30
C ARG A 13 -5.77 -14.40 -2.44
N GLU A 14 -6.77 -13.59 -2.81
CA GLU A 14 -6.62 -12.15 -3.02
C GLU A 14 -6.13 -11.39 -1.77
N PRO A 15 -6.79 -11.49 -0.59
CA PRO A 15 -6.33 -10.78 0.61
C PRO A 15 -4.98 -11.31 1.13
N LEU A 16 -4.69 -12.60 0.99
CA LEU A 16 -3.40 -13.17 1.40
C LEU A 16 -2.23 -12.64 0.54
N ILE A 17 -2.39 -12.66 -0.79
CA ILE A 17 -1.36 -12.14 -1.69
C ILE A 17 -1.24 -10.62 -1.53
N PHE A 18 -2.35 -9.91 -1.36
CA PHE A 18 -2.35 -8.48 -1.06
C PHE A 18 -1.58 -8.18 0.23
N GLY A 19 -1.79 -8.97 1.29
CA GLY A 19 -1.04 -8.86 2.55
C GLY A 19 0.46 -9.10 2.37
N VAL A 20 0.85 -10.17 1.66
CA VAL A 20 2.27 -10.47 1.39
C VAL A 20 2.93 -9.37 0.56
N ILE A 21 2.24 -8.86 -0.47
CA ILE A 21 2.71 -7.72 -1.25
C ILE A 21 2.83 -6.48 -0.37
N GLY A 22 1.88 -6.24 0.54
CA GLY A 22 1.92 -5.16 1.51
C GLY A 22 3.17 -5.22 2.40
N ILE A 23 3.50 -6.39 2.95
CA ILE A 23 4.73 -6.58 3.76
C ILE A 23 5.98 -6.30 2.91
N ALA A 24 6.05 -6.85 1.70
CA ALA A 24 7.15 -6.59 0.78
C ALA A 24 7.26 -5.10 0.42
N ASN A 25 6.12 -4.41 0.31
CA ASN A 25 6.04 -2.99 0.01
C ASN A 25 6.58 -2.13 1.15
N THR A 26 6.20 -2.46 2.40
CA THR A 26 6.72 -1.79 3.59
C THR A 26 8.23 -1.99 3.71
N LEU A 27 8.72 -3.22 3.50
CA LEU A 27 10.16 -3.50 3.51
C LEU A 27 10.89 -2.71 2.43
N LEU A 28 10.38 -2.69 1.20
CA LEU A 28 10.98 -1.94 0.09
C LEU A 28 11.01 -0.44 0.39
N HIS A 29 9.94 0.12 0.94
CA HIS A 29 9.90 1.51 1.37
C HIS A 29 10.96 1.79 2.45
N SER A 30 10.98 1.01 3.52
CA SER A 30 11.93 1.17 4.63
C SER A 30 13.38 1.06 4.16
N VAL A 31 13.73 0.03 3.39
CA VAL A 31 15.08 -0.14 2.83
C VAL A 31 15.48 1.05 1.95
N THR A 32 14.55 1.55 1.14
CA THR A 32 14.78 2.72 0.29
C THR A 32 15.08 3.95 1.15
N VAL A 33 14.22 4.27 2.12
CA VAL A 33 14.39 5.44 3.00
C VAL A 33 15.69 5.34 3.80
N ILE A 34 15.97 4.18 4.40
CA ILE A 34 17.21 3.95 5.17
C ILE A 34 18.43 4.13 4.26
N SER A 35 18.44 3.53 3.07
CA SER A 35 19.56 3.64 2.14
C SER A 35 19.81 5.08 1.67
N LEU A 36 18.74 5.84 1.40
CA LEU A 36 18.86 7.25 1.03
C LEU A 36 19.37 8.11 2.19
N MET A 37 18.96 7.78 3.42
CA MET A 37 19.36 8.52 4.61
C MET A 37 20.79 8.21 5.07
N GLU A 38 21.20 6.94 5.07
CA GLU A 38 22.56 6.52 5.45
C GLU A 38 23.61 7.02 4.46
N LYS A 39 23.26 7.12 3.18
CA LYS A 39 24.16 7.70 2.17
C LYS A 39 24.16 9.23 2.16
N ALA A 40 23.44 9.87 3.08
CA ALA A 40 23.25 11.32 3.17
C ALA A 40 22.82 11.96 1.84
N LEU A 41 22.11 11.20 1.00
CA LEU A 41 21.74 11.64 -0.36
C LEU A 41 20.62 12.68 -0.33
N THR A 42 19.74 12.61 0.66
CA THR A 42 18.54 13.45 0.76
C THR A 42 18.13 13.69 2.22
N THR A 43 17.18 14.61 2.45
CA THR A 43 16.53 14.81 3.76
C THR A 43 15.33 13.89 3.93
N SER A 44 14.79 13.78 5.16
CA SER A 44 13.70 12.85 5.49
C SER A 44 12.49 12.94 4.55
N ILE A 45 12.06 14.15 4.18
CA ILE A 45 10.89 14.35 3.32
C ILE A 45 11.09 13.74 1.91
N PRO A 46 12.11 14.14 1.12
CA PRO A 46 12.36 13.55 -0.19
C PRO A 46 12.68 12.05 -0.15
N ALA A 47 13.35 11.55 0.89
CA ALA A 47 13.58 10.11 1.06
C ALA A 47 12.26 9.33 1.16
N ASN A 48 11.31 9.83 1.95
CA ASN A 48 9.98 9.22 2.11
C ASN A 48 9.16 9.29 0.82
N ILE A 49 9.22 10.40 0.06
CA ILE A 49 8.52 10.53 -1.22
C ILE A 49 9.05 9.50 -2.24
N ILE A 50 10.38 9.39 -2.37
CA ILE A 50 11.01 8.43 -3.29
C ILE A 50 10.69 7.00 -2.88
N GLY A 51 10.81 6.69 -1.58
CA GLY A 51 10.45 5.39 -1.02
C GLY A 51 8.99 5.03 -1.28
N PHE A 52 8.07 5.99 -1.12
CA PHE A 52 6.65 5.78 -1.41
C PHE A 52 6.40 5.54 -2.89
N GLY A 53 7.02 6.32 -3.78
CA GLY A 53 6.87 6.15 -5.22
C GLY A 53 7.35 4.78 -5.73
N LEU A 54 8.53 4.35 -5.28
CA LEU A 54 9.09 3.03 -5.62
C LEU A 54 8.23 1.88 -5.10
N ALA A 55 7.85 1.96 -3.82
CA ALA A 55 6.97 0.99 -3.19
C ALA A 55 5.62 0.92 -3.94
N ASN A 56 4.95 2.06 -4.13
CA ASN A 56 3.67 2.12 -4.83
C ASN A 56 3.72 1.52 -6.25
N THR A 57 4.80 1.81 -6.99
CA THR A 57 5.02 1.23 -8.32
C THR A 57 5.20 -0.29 -8.26
N PHE A 58 6.03 -0.77 -7.34
CA PHE A 58 6.22 -2.20 -7.12
C PHE A 58 4.91 -2.89 -6.74
N SER A 59 4.14 -2.32 -5.82
CA SER A 59 2.86 -2.86 -5.37
C SER A 59 1.83 -2.91 -6.51
N PHE A 60 1.82 -1.94 -7.42
CA PHE A 60 0.95 -1.97 -8.60
C PHE A 60 1.28 -3.13 -9.54
N PHE A 61 2.57 -3.30 -9.89
CA PHE A 61 2.98 -4.39 -10.76
C PHE A 61 2.75 -5.74 -10.09
N ALA A 62 3.13 -5.86 -8.81
CA ALA A 62 2.92 -7.08 -8.05
C ALA A 62 1.43 -7.44 -7.96
N ASN A 63 0.54 -6.48 -7.66
CA ASN A 63 -0.89 -6.74 -7.62
C ASN A 63 -1.48 -7.05 -9.01
N SER A 64 -1.03 -6.35 -10.06
CA SER A 64 -1.50 -6.62 -11.44
C SER A 64 -1.11 -8.01 -11.93
N PHE A 65 0.14 -8.43 -11.68
CA PHE A 65 0.64 -9.75 -12.11
C PHE A 65 0.19 -10.90 -11.21
N PHE A 66 0.29 -10.76 -9.89
CA PHE A 66 0.08 -11.87 -8.95
C PHE A 66 -1.34 -11.95 -8.38
N THR A 67 -1.95 -10.81 -8.04
CA THR A 67 -3.28 -10.74 -7.42
C THR A 67 -4.36 -10.88 -8.48
N TYR A 68 -4.38 -10.00 -9.48
CA TYR A 68 -5.50 -9.88 -10.43
C TYR A 68 -5.26 -10.49 -11.81
N LYS A 69 -4.02 -10.87 -12.16
CA LYS A 69 -3.63 -11.42 -13.47
C LYS A 69 -4.17 -10.60 -14.67
N ARG A 70 -4.29 -9.27 -14.50
CA ARG A 70 -4.78 -8.35 -15.53
C ARG A 70 -3.56 -7.72 -16.22
N ARG A 71 -3.68 -7.43 -17.52
CA ARG A 71 -2.63 -6.69 -18.24
C ARG A 71 -2.47 -5.30 -17.60
N PRO A 72 -1.27 -4.93 -17.14
CA PRO A 72 -1.05 -3.62 -16.56
C PRO A 72 -1.32 -2.55 -17.63
N SER A 73 -2.17 -1.58 -17.30
CA SER A 73 -2.43 -0.41 -18.14
C SER A 73 -2.18 0.86 -17.34
N LEU A 74 -1.78 1.94 -18.01
CA LEU A 74 -1.58 3.25 -17.39
C LEU A 74 -2.86 3.75 -16.70
N PHE A 75 -4.03 3.39 -17.24
CA PHE A 75 -5.32 3.70 -16.63
C PHE A 75 -5.54 2.98 -15.30
N LEU A 76 -5.17 1.68 -15.22
CA LEU A 76 -5.22 0.93 -13.97
C LEU A 76 -4.19 1.44 -12.96
N TYR A 77 -3.01 1.85 -13.43
CA TYR A 77 -1.98 2.46 -12.59
C TYR A 77 -2.46 3.77 -11.98
N TRP A 78 -3.12 4.62 -12.76
CA TRP A 78 -3.68 5.87 -12.25
C TRP A 78 -4.75 5.63 -11.18
N ARG A 79 -5.66 4.67 -11.39
CA ARG A 79 -6.64 4.26 -10.37
C ARG A 79 -5.96 3.74 -9.10
N PHE A 80 -4.94 2.90 -9.24
CA PHE A 80 -4.16 2.37 -8.12
C PHE A 80 -3.44 3.50 -7.36
N LEU A 81 -2.78 4.40 -8.08
CA LEU A 81 -2.10 5.56 -7.52
C LEU A 81 -3.07 6.48 -6.76
N LEU A 82 -4.26 6.76 -7.32
CA LEU A 82 -5.28 7.55 -6.65
C LEU A 82 -5.74 6.89 -5.34
N VAL A 83 -5.97 5.58 -5.35
CA VAL A 83 -6.35 4.85 -4.13
C VAL A 83 -5.22 4.86 -3.10
N SER A 84 -3.96 4.66 -3.53
CA SER A 84 -2.80 4.75 -2.65
C SER A 84 -2.60 6.14 -2.06
N LEU A 85 -2.77 7.19 -2.86
CA LEU A 85 -2.70 8.58 -2.39
C LEU A 85 -3.84 8.91 -1.41
N LEU A 86 -5.06 8.42 -1.68
CA LEU A 86 -6.18 8.58 -0.76
C LEU A 86 -5.93 7.84 0.56
N SER A 87 -5.36 6.64 0.50
CA SER A 87 -5.00 5.85 1.68
C SER A 87 -3.88 6.50 2.49
N LEU A 88 -2.91 7.11 1.81
CA LEU A 88 -1.87 7.93 2.44
C LEU A 88 -2.48 9.17 3.10
N ALA A 89 -3.39 9.89 2.41
CA ALA A 89 -4.08 11.05 2.96
C ALA A 89 -4.90 10.69 4.20
N LEU A 90 -5.62 9.56 4.17
CA LEU A 90 -6.34 9.02 5.33
C LEU A 90 -5.38 8.67 6.49
N THR A 91 -4.24 8.07 6.18
CA THR A 91 -3.21 7.75 7.18
C THR A 91 -2.70 9.00 7.88
N VAL A 92 -2.34 10.04 7.10
CA VAL A 92 -1.91 11.33 7.64
C VAL A 92 -3.03 12.01 8.41
N PHE A 93 -4.27 11.96 7.91
CA PHE A 93 -5.44 12.51 8.60
C PHE A 93 -5.66 11.86 9.97
N PHE A 94 -5.62 10.52 10.07
CA PHE A 94 -5.79 9.84 11.35
C PHE A 94 -4.65 10.13 12.33
N ALA A 95 -3.41 10.21 11.84
CA ALA A 95 -2.26 10.60 12.67
C ALA A 95 -2.41 12.04 13.19
N ALA A 96 -2.78 12.98 12.31
CA ALA A 96 -3.01 14.38 12.67
C ALA A 96 -4.20 14.55 13.61
N LEU A 97 -5.28 13.79 13.42
CA LEU A 97 -6.45 13.78 14.30
C LEU A 97 -6.08 13.26 15.69
N ALA A 98 -5.33 12.15 15.78
CA ALA A 98 -4.87 11.63 17.07
C ALA A 98 -3.99 12.65 17.81
N GLN A 99 -3.11 13.34 17.08
CA GLN A 99 -2.27 14.40 17.63
C GLN A 99 -3.09 15.62 18.08
N ALA A 100 -4.06 16.06 17.29
CA ALA A 100 -4.94 17.19 17.62
C ALA A 100 -5.84 16.90 18.82
N MET A 101 -6.25 15.64 19.00
CA MET A 101 -7.04 15.18 20.15
C MET A 101 -6.18 14.90 21.40
N GLY A 102 -4.86 15.09 21.32
CA GLY A 102 -3.93 14.82 22.42
C GLY A 102 -3.81 13.34 22.78
N TRP A 103 -4.18 12.44 21.87
CA TRP A 103 -4.08 10.99 22.10
C TRP A 103 -2.63 10.52 22.04
N HIS A 104 -2.36 9.44 22.76
CA HIS A 104 -1.08 8.76 22.67
C HIS A 104 -0.84 8.30 21.22
N TYR A 105 0.37 8.52 20.68
CA TYR A 105 0.69 8.26 19.27
C TYR A 105 0.38 6.81 18.83
N LEU A 106 0.40 5.86 19.77
CA LEU A 106 0.02 4.46 19.54
C LEU A 106 -1.44 4.29 19.09
N VAL A 107 -2.35 5.18 19.49
CA VAL A 107 -3.76 5.15 19.05
C VAL A 107 -3.86 5.51 17.56
N GLY A 108 -3.13 6.55 17.13
CA GLY A 108 -3.02 6.91 15.72
C GLY A 108 -2.38 5.78 14.90
N LEU A 109 -1.32 5.16 15.43
CA LEU A 109 -0.66 4.01 14.80
C LEU A 109 -1.61 2.81 14.65
N ALA A 110 -2.39 2.49 15.69
CA ALA A 110 -3.35 1.39 15.66
C ALA A 110 -4.48 1.65 14.65
N LEU A 111 -5.02 2.87 14.58
CA LEU A 111 -6.02 3.26 13.59
C LEU A 111 -5.48 3.12 12.17
N VAL A 112 -4.26 3.56 11.92
CA VAL A 112 -3.60 3.44 10.61
C VAL A 112 -3.36 1.97 10.25
N MET A 113 -2.87 1.15 11.19
CA MET A 113 -2.60 -0.26 10.94
C MET A 113 -3.86 -1.10 10.73
N LEU A 114 -4.98 -0.76 11.37
CA LEU A 114 -6.22 -1.52 11.27
C LEU A 114 -7.11 -1.00 10.14
N LEU A 115 -7.35 0.31 10.08
CA LEU A 115 -8.24 0.90 9.08
C LEU A 115 -7.56 1.11 7.74
N GLY A 116 -6.25 1.39 7.73
CA GLY A 116 -5.49 1.64 6.50
C GLY A 116 -5.60 0.47 5.51
N PRO A 117 -5.22 -0.76 5.87
CA PRO A 117 -5.32 -1.92 4.98
C PRO A 117 -6.76 -2.24 4.57
N VAL A 118 -7.72 -2.10 5.49
CA VAL A 118 -9.14 -2.39 5.23
C VAL A 118 -9.72 -1.40 4.23
N LEU A 119 -9.52 -0.09 4.44
CA LEU A 119 -9.98 0.95 3.52
C LEU A 119 -9.25 0.86 2.17
N THR A 120 -7.93 0.62 2.19
CA THR A 120 -7.14 0.44 0.96
C THR A 120 -7.66 -0.75 0.16
N PHE A 121 -7.97 -1.87 0.82
CA PHE A 121 -8.53 -3.05 0.17
C PHE A 121 -9.92 -2.80 -0.40
N LEU A 122 -10.82 -2.17 0.37
CA LEU A 122 -12.17 -1.84 -0.07
C LEU A 122 -12.17 -0.85 -1.24
N LEU A 123 -11.29 0.16 -1.23
CA LEU A 123 -11.13 1.13 -2.32
C LEU A 123 -10.54 0.48 -3.57
N HIS A 124 -9.54 -0.39 -3.42
CA HIS A 124 -9.02 -1.16 -4.56
C HIS A 124 -10.11 -2.06 -5.14
N LYS A 125 -10.89 -2.73 -4.29
CA LYS A 125 -11.99 -3.59 -4.72
C LYS A 125 -13.12 -2.82 -5.39
N ALA A 126 -13.50 -1.65 -4.88
CA ALA A 126 -14.61 -0.85 -5.41
C ALA A 126 -14.22 -0.01 -6.64
N TYR A 127 -13.00 0.53 -6.68
CA TYR A 127 -12.61 1.56 -7.66
C TYR A 127 -11.52 1.12 -8.64
N ALA A 128 -10.51 0.36 -8.18
CA ALA A 128 -9.44 -0.11 -9.06
C ALA A 128 -9.83 -1.38 -9.84
N PHE A 129 -10.55 -2.30 -9.20
CA PHE A 129 -10.92 -3.61 -9.74
C PHE A 129 -12.44 -3.86 -9.78
N GLY A 130 -13.25 -2.89 -9.35
CA GLY A 130 -14.72 -3.01 -9.24
C GLY A 130 -15.51 -3.02 -10.55
N GLN A 131 -14.85 -3.26 -11.68
CA GLN A 131 -15.53 -3.50 -12.96
C GLN A 131 -15.40 -4.98 -13.32
N THR A 132 -16.35 -5.78 -12.82
CA THR A 132 -16.82 -6.96 -13.54
C THR A 132 -17.61 -6.52 -14.79
N PRO A 133 -17.53 -7.30 -15.88
CA PRO A 133 -17.77 -6.90 -17.26
C PRO A 133 -19.17 -6.38 -17.58
#